data_AF-A0A9X2Z5Y1-F1
#
_entry.id   AF-A0A9X2Z5Y1-F1
#
_cell.length_a   1.000
_cell.length_b   1.000
_cell.length_c   1.000
_cell.angle_alpha   90.00
_cell.angle_beta   90.00
_cell.angle_gamma   90.00
#
_symmetry.space_group_name_H-M   'P 1'
#
loop_
_entity.id
_entity.type
_entity.pdbx_description
1 polymer ?
#
loop_
_entity_poly.entity_id
_entity_poly.type
_entity_poly.pdbx_seq_one_letter_code
_entity_poly.pdbx_strand_id
1 'polypeptide(L)'
;MPTLSPDVGAHLLKATRSRDLDEAFENVLSEYLEMKIAALQETTDRLEEKWEMEFSTFKRRLAEDDLSDDAHSHDVEQDFWEWEEAETLKAHYQTVQAEWM
;
A
#
# COMPACT_ATOMS: atom_id res chain seq x y z
N MET A 1 24.78 -2.02 -0.48
CA MET A 1 24.10 -0.73 -0.24
C MET A 1 24.64 0.32 -1.19
N PRO A 2 23.80 1.14 -1.84
CA PRO A 2 24.27 2.30 -2.58
C PRO A 2 25.04 3.25 -1.66
N THR A 3 26.06 3.92 -2.18
CA THR A 3 26.83 4.90 -1.40
C THR A 3 26.01 6.17 -1.27
N LEU A 4 25.55 6.48 -0.05
CA LEU A 4 24.86 7.73 0.23
C LEU A 4 25.85 8.89 0.26
N SER A 5 25.43 10.05 -0.26
CA SER A 5 26.22 11.27 -0.07
C SER A 5 26.31 11.62 1.43
N PRO A 6 27.40 12.25 1.88
CA PRO A 6 27.56 12.61 3.29
C PRO A 6 26.40 13.42 3.87
N ASP A 7 25.84 14.34 3.07
CA ASP A 7 24.72 15.18 3.48
C ASP A 7 23.45 14.36 3.70
N VAL A 8 23.14 13.43 2.79
CA VAL A 8 21.99 12.51 2.92
C VAL A 8 22.14 11.63 4.16
N GLY A 9 23.35 11.10 4.41
CA GLY A 9 23.62 10.32 5.61
C GLY A 9 23.45 11.13 6.90
N ALA A 10 23.94 12.36 6.93
CA ALA A 10 23.76 13.26 8.07
C ALA A 10 22.28 13.59 8.35
N HIS A 11 21.47 13.75 7.29
CA HIS A 11 20.03 13.95 7.43
C HIS A 11 19.31 12.73 8.00
N LEU A 12 19.65 11.52 7.54
CA LEU A 12 19.09 10.27 8.06
C LEU A 12 19.39 10.11 9.56
N LEU A 13 20.66 10.21 9.95
CA LEU A 13 21.07 10.12 11.36
C LEU A 13 20.36 11.16 12.24
N LYS A 14 20.20 12.39 11.73
CA LYS A 14 19.50 13.45 12.45
C LYS A 14 18.00 13.18 12.60
N ALA A 15 17.36 12.67 11.55
CA ALA A 15 15.92 12.42 11.53
C ALA A 15 15.55 11.25 12.45
N THR A 16 16.30 10.15 12.38
CA THR A 16 16.07 8.95 13.20
C THR A 16 16.68 9.04 14.59
N ARG A 17 17.56 10.03 14.81
CA ARG A 17 18.40 10.15 16.03
C ARG A 17 19.33 8.95 16.25
N SER A 18 19.57 8.12 15.24
CA SER A 18 20.54 7.04 15.31
C SER A 18 21.98 7.57 15.17
N ARG A 19 22.93 6.76 15.64
CA ARG A 19 24.37 6.96 15.46
C ARG A 19 24.95 6.05 14.38
N ASP A 20 24.17 5.09 13.92
CA ASP A 20 24.52 4.12 12.90
C ASP A 20 23.72 4.44 11.63
N LEU A 21 24.42 4.60 10.50
CA LEU A 21 23.78 5.00 9.26
C LEU A 21 22.95 3.86 8.65
N ASP A 22 23.39 2.62 8.83
CA ASP A 22 22.68 1.45 8.33
C ASP A 22 21.38 1.28 9.14
N GLU A 23 21.44 1.39 10.47
CA GLU A 23 20.24 1.39 11.34
C GLU A 23 19.29 2.55 11.00
N ALA A 24 19.83 3.76 10.77
CA ALA A 24 19.01 4.91 10.40
C ALA A 24 18.28 4.68 9.07
N PHE A 25 18.95 4.05 8.10
CA PHE A 25 18.36 3.75 6.81
C PHE A 25 17.30 2.64 6.91
N GLU A 26 17.60 1.56 7.62
CA GLU A 26 16.68 0.46 7.87
C GLU A 26 15.40 0.94 8.56
N ASN A 27 15.51 1.78 9.59
CA ASN A 27 14.34 2.32 10.28
C ASN A 27 13.46 3.17 9.36
N VAL A 28 14.05 4.09 8.59
CA VAL A 28 13.27 4.94 7.67
C VAL A 28 12.59 4.12 6.59
N LEU A 29 13.26 3.10 6.05
CA LEU A 29 12.68 2.26 5.02
C LEU A 29 11.55 1.38 5.57
N SER A 30 11.75 0.77 6.74
CA SER A 30 10.73 -0.03 7.43
C SER A 30 9.49 0.82 7.76
N GLU A 31 9.67 2.00 8.38
CA GLU A 31 8.57 2.91 8.67
C GLU A 31 7.85 3.38 7.40
N TYR A 32 8.59 3.67 6.33
CA TYR A 32 8.00 4.03 5.03
C TYR A 32 7.12 2.91 4.47
N LEU A 33 7.62 1.67 4.46
CA LEU A 33 6.87 0.52 3.95
C LEU A 33 5.63 0.23 4.81
N GLU A 34 5.78 0.26 6.14
CA GLU A 34 4.67 0.09 7.08
C GLU A 34 3.58 1.15 6.88
N MET A 35 3.96 2.42 6.78
CA MET A 35 3.01 3.51 6.53
C MET A 35 2.29 3.36 5.18
N LYS A 36 3.00 2.93 4.14
CA LYS A 36 2.39 2.70 2.81
C LYS A 36 1.41 1.54 2.84
N ILE A 37 1.80 0.41 3.44
CA ILE A 37 0.94 -0.76 3.56
C ILE A 37 -0.30 -0.45 4.40
N ALA A 38 -0.15 0.27 5.52
CA ALA A 38 -1.25 0.65 6.39
C ALA A 38 -2.26 1.56 5.69
N ALA A 39 -1.80 2.57 4.94
CA ALA A 39 -2.69 3.44 4.18
C ALA A 39 -3.47 2.69 3.08
N LEU A 40 -2.82 1.72 2.40
CA LEU A 40 -3.49 0.90 1.39
C LEU A 40 -4.49 -0.09 2.02
N GLN A 41 -4.16 -0.62 3.21
CA GLN A 41 -5.11 -1.43 3.98
C GLN A 41 -6.34 -0.63 4.37
N GLU A 42 -6.19 0.62 4.83
CA GLU A 42 -7.32 1.50 5.15
C GLU A 42 -8.23 1.74 3.93
N THR A 43 -7.63 1.91 2.74
CA THR A 43 -8.40 2.00 1.49
C THR A 43 -9.17 0.71 1.20
N THR A 44 -8.52 -0.47 1.31
CA THR A 44 -9.18 -1.77 1.15
C THR A 44 -10.33 -1.93 2.16
N ASP A 45 -10.08 -1.70 3.46
CA ASP A 45 -11.07 -1.88 4.53
C ASP A 45 -12.31 -1.01 4.31
N ARG A 46 -12.11 0.25 3.90
CA ARG A 46 -13.21 1.18 3.59
C ARG A 46 -14.08 0.66 2.43
N LEU A 47 -13.46 0.08 1.42
CA LEU A 47 -14.17 -0.45 0.25
C LEU A 47 -14.86 -1.79 0.59
N GLU A 48 -14.26 -2.63 1.42
CA GLU A 48 -14.89 -3.83 1.98
C GLU A 48 -16.12 -3.50 2.82
N GLU A 49 -16.02 -2.47 3.67
CA GLU A 49 -17.16 -1.98 4.45
C GLU A 49 -18.26 -1.43 3.54
N LYS A 50 -17.91 -0.67 2.50
CA LYS A 50 -18.87 -0.12 1.53
C LYS A 50 -19.63 -1.21 0.76
N TRP A 51 -18.92 -2.27 0.36
CA TRP A 51 -19.46 -3.32 -0.50
C TRP A 51 -19.89 -4.58 0.24
N GLU A 52 -19.65 -4.65 1.55
CA GLU A 52 -19.93 -5.80 2.43
C GLU A 52 -19.33 -7.13 1.91
N MET A 53 -18.19 -7.05 1.22
CA MET A 53 -17.50 -8.20 0.66
C MET A 53 -16.03 -7.91 0.37
N GLU A 54 -15.22 -8.96 0.27
CA GLU A 54 -13.81 -8.87 -0.14
C GLU A 54 -13.66 -8.52 -1.63
N PHE A 55 -12.53 -7.90 -2.01
CA PHE A 55 -12.25 -7.49 -3.40
C PHE A 55 -12.42 -8.62 -4.42
N SER A 56 -11.94 -9.82 -4.08
CA SER A 56 -12.03 -10.97 -4.99
C SER A 56 -13.48 -11.37 -5.31
N THR A 57 -14.38 -11.21 -4.33
CA THR A 57 -15.81 -11.47 -4.51
C THR A 57 -16.45 -10.35 -5.32
N PHE A 58 -16.12 -9.10 -5.01
CA PHE A 58 -16.57 -7.93 -5.77
C PHE A 58 -16.19 -8.04 -7.25
N LYS A 59 -14.91 -8.30 -7.55
CA LYS A 59 -14.38 -8.46 -8.92
C LYS A 59 -15.09 -9.59 -9.69
N ARG A 60 -15.39 -10.71 -9.03
CA ARG A 60 -16.14 -11.82 -9.63
C ARG A 60 -17.57 -11.41 -9.97
N ARG A 61 -18.31 -10.83 -9.01
CA ARG A 61 -19.69 -10.38 -9.23
C ARG A 61 -19.77 -9.31 -10.31
N LEU A 62 -18.78 -8.43 -10.40
CA LEU A 62 -18.74 -7.38 -11.41
C LEU A 62 -18.59 -7.98 -12.82
N ALA A 63 -17.77 -9.02 -12.95
CA ALA A 63 -17.61 -9.74 -14.21
C ALA A 63 -18.82 -10.61 -14.59
N GLU A 64 -19.59 -11.07 -13.59
CA GLU A 64 -20.79 -11.90 -13.77
C GLU A 64 -22.08 -11.07 -13.97
N ASP A 65 -21.99 -9.74 -13.96
CA ASP A 65 -23.15 -8.81 -13.96
C ASP A 65 -24.13 -9.10 -12.80
N ASP A 66 -23.57 -9.55 -11.67
CA ASP A 66 -24.26 -9.93 -10.42
C ASP A 66 -24.03 -8.88 -9.31
N LEU A 67 -23.59 -7.67 -9.71
CA LEU A 67 -23.76 -6.48 -8.87
C LEU A 67 -25.13 -5.88 -9.12
N SER A 68 -25.62 -5.05 -8.19
CA SER A 68 -26.90 -4.33 -8.31
C SER A 68 -27.09 -3.70 -9.69
N ASP A 69 -28.33 -3.41 -10.08
CA ASP A 69 -28.73 -2.92 -11.43
C ASP A 69 -27.90 -1.73 -12.01
N ASP A 70 -27.12 -1.00 -11.19
CA ASP A 70 -26.18 0.05 -11.58
C ASP A 70 -24.69 -0.38 -11.59
N ALA A 71 -24.40 -1.66 -11.86
CA ALA A 71 -23.05 -2.27 -11.83
C ALA A 71 -21.99 -1.57 -12.72
N HIS A 72 -22.42 -0.80 -13.71
CA HIS A 72 -21.55 -0.01 -14.59
C HIS A 72 -21.69 1.51 -14.38
N SER A 73 -22.17 1.92 -13.21
CA SER A 73 -22.10 3.33 -12.84
C SER A 73 -20.64 3.76 -12.68
N HIS A 74 -20.38 5.05 -12.96
CA HIS A 74 -19.06 5.65 -12.78
C HIS A 74 -18.51 5.42 -11.37
N ASP A 75 -19.37 5.42 -10.34
CA ASP A 75 -18.96 5.24 -8.96
C ASP A 75 -18.48 3.80 -8.68
N VAL A 76 -19.12 2.78 -9.27
CA VAL A 76 -18.68 1.37 -9.17
C VAL A 76 -17.35 1.18 -9.88
N GLU A 77 -17.19 1.76 -11.08
CA GLU A 77 -15.93 1.69 -11.81
C GLU A 77 -14.80 2.37 -11.04
N GLN A 78 -15.06 3.56 -10.48
CA GLN A 78 -14.07 4.28 -9.67
C GLN A 78 -13.64 3.47 -8.44
N ASP A 79 -14.59 2.86 -7.73
CA ASP A 79 -14.27 1.98 -6.60
C ASP A 79 -13.44 0.77 -7.08
N PHE A 80 -13.80 0.15 -8.21
CA PHE A 80 -13.04 -0.98 -8.76
C PHE A 80 -11.58 -0.60 -9.03
N TRP A 81 -11.34 0.54 -9.71
CA TRP A 81 -9.99 1.00 -10.04
C TRP A 81 -9.18 1.34 -8.79
N GLU A 82 -9.78 2.06 -7.84
CA GLU A 82 -9.13 2.41 -6.58
C GLU A 82 -8.75 1.15 -5.80
N TRP A 83 -9.64 0.17 -5.73
CA TRP A 83 -9.38 -1.07 -5.01
C TRP A 83 -8.31 -1.93 -5.69
N GLU A 84 -8.37 -2.07 -7.01
CA GLU A 84 -7.38 -2.84 -7.77
C GLU A 84 -5.98 -2.24 -7.63
N GLU A 85 -5.88 -0.91 -7.67
CA GLU A 85 -4.63 -0.20 -7.40
C GLU A 85 -4.15 -0.47 -5.97
N ALA A 86 -5.04 -0.38 -4.98
CA ALA A 86 -4.70 -0.60 -3.58
C ALA A 86 -4.14 -2.00 -3.33
N GLU A 87 -4.81 -3.04 -3.82
CA GLU A 87 -4.37 -4.44 -3.71
C GLU A 87 -3.02 -4.67 -4.40
N THR A 88 -2.87 -4.12 -5.61
CA THR A 88 -1.65 -4.30 -6.41
C THR A 88 -0.44 -3.62 -5.76
N LEU A 89 -0.59 -2.37 -5.31
CA LEU A 89 0.49 -1.63 -4.66
C LEU A 89 0.84 -2.23 -3.29
N LYS A 90 -0.16 -2.71 -2.55
CA LYS A 90 0.05 -3.34 -1.25
C LYS A 90 0.86 -4.63 -1.41
N ALA A 91 0.50 -5.48 -2.37
CA ALA A 91 1.24 -6.69 -2.70
C ALA A 91 2.69 -6.37 -3.12
N HIS A 92 2.89 -5.30 -3.87
CA HIS A 92 4.23 -4.82 -4.22
C HIS A 92 5.04 -4.43 -2.96
N TYR A 93 4.51 -3.58 -2.09
CA TYR A 93 5.24 -3.14 -0.89
C TYR A 93 5.49 -4.28 0.10
N GLN A 94 4.55 -5.21 0.26
CA GLN A 94 4.75 -6.42 1.07
C GLN A 94 5.86 -7.31 0.51
N THR A 95 5.98 -7.42 -0.82
CA THR A 95 7.09 -8.12 -1.47
C THR A 95 8.41 -7.44 -1.14
N VAL A 96 8.49 -6.12 -1.29
CA VAL A 96 9.69 -5.34 -0.97
C VAL A 96 10.06 -5.47 0.51
N GLN A 97 9.08 -5.46 1.41
CA GLN A 97 9.28 -5.63 2.85
C GLN A 97 9.86 -7.02 3.17
N ALA A 98 9.34 -8.08 2.53
CA ALA A 98 9.80 -9.45 2.73
C ALA A 98 11.19 -9.74 2.12
N GLU A 99 11.59 -9.01 1.08
CA GLU A 99 12.96 -9.09 0.53
C GLU A 99 13.99 -8.37 1.41
N TRP A 100 13.54 -7.36 2.17
CA TRP A 100 14.40 -6.51 2.99
C TRP A 100 14.55 -7.02 4.44
N MET A 101 13.55 -7.74 4.96
CA MET A 101 13.53 -8.33 6.30
C MET A 101 13.96 -9.80 6.31
#